data_AF-A0A8B8ILV9-F1
#
_entry.id   AF-A0A8B8ILV9-F1
#
_cell.length_a   1.000
_cell.length_b   1.000
_cell.length_c   1.000
_cell.angle_alpha   90.00
_cell.angle_beta   90.00
_cell.angle_gamma   90.00
#
_symmetry.space_group_name_H-M   'P 1'
#
loop_
_entity.id
_entity.type
_entity.pdbx_description
1 polymer ?
#
loop_
_entity_poly.entity_id
_entity_poly.type
_entity_poly.pdbx_seq_one_letter_code
_entity_poly.pdbx_strand_id
1 'polypeptide(L)'
;MCNISFIKNMFEMFVVILLYLTCIFARRFPEEDYAGGYFDSQYARTKTALEKLEHAPQWVPNWPDSAVKMGQVSGVALDTSGLLLVFHRATNSWDLNTFTDRNVYQGIGDPPIAEPTILVFNETGDLLDSWGQNLFYIPHGIIVDNKGNVWVTDVALHQVFKFTPDNRIKPAMVLGEKFIPGDDDEHFCKPSAVAVHSSGDFFVADGYCNTRIVKFAADGTKILQWGKRFGDGPFVLKVPHALALAEDRGELCAADREHGRLACFRADSGAFSVAFRHWLVGPRLFSLAYAPVHGGRLYIVNGPALGGGVPVRGYAIDYTSGKLIQTFAPDDGFSNPHDIAVTPDGSALYVAELNPPRVVRFWSEPAASATRVAGDARVAAVPSVAAVASSNVTHVTATATAIDEGAWWGAWSGARGGAAGGALAALGAALLLALCRARSRGKHAREPLLS
;
A
#
# COMPACT_ATOMS: atom_id res chain seq x y z
N MET A 1 -34.58 -43.17 11.41
CA MET A 1 -34.62 -41.70 11.57
C MET A 1 -33.20 -41.23 11.84
N CYS A 2 -32.52 -40.67 10.83
CA CYS A 2 -31.17 -40.15 10.99
C CYS A 2 -31.25 -38.76 11.61
N ASN A 3 -30.56 -38.54 12.71
CA ASN A 3 -30.71 -37.36 13.56
C ASN A 3 -30.04 -36.14 12.91
N ILE A 4 -30.84 -35.30 12.24
CA ILE A 4 -30.41 -34.09 11.51
C ILE A 4 -29.64 -33.10 12.41
N SER A 5 -29.86 -33.14 13.72
CA SER A 5 -29.12 -32.35 14.71
C SER A 5 -27.63 -32.73 14.78
N PHE A 6 -27.32 -34.02 14.62
CA PHE A 6 -25.95 -34.53 14.71
C PHE A 6 -25.10 -34.10 13.50
N ILE A 7 -25.70 -34.07 12.30
CA ILE A 7 -25.04 -33.66 11.06
C ILE A 7 -24.77 -32.14 11.04
N LYS A 8 -25.68 -31.34 11.61
CA LYS A 8 -25.49 -29.88 11.71
C LYS A 8 -24.36 -29.52 12.67
N ASN A 9 -24.26 -30.21 13.81
CA ASN A 9 -23.15 -30.08 14.74
C ASN A 9 -21.82 -30.56 14.15
N MET A 10 -21.82 -31.65 13.36
CA MET A 10 -20.62 -32.08 12.64
C MET A 10 -20.16 -31.05 11.61
N PHE A 11 -21.07 -30.39 10.89
CA PHE A 11 -20.70 -29.40 9.87
C PHE A 11 -20.17 -28.10 10.49
N GLU A 12 -20.81 -27.61 11.55
CA GLU A 12 -20.32 -26.46 12.33
C GLU A 12 -18.96 -26.76 12.96
N MET A 13 -18.78 -27.96 13.52
CA MET A 13 -17.51 -28.40 14.08
C MET A 13 -16.43 -28.57 13.00
N PHE A 14 -16.78 -29.04 11.80
CA PHE A 14 -15.84 -29.11 10.67
C PHE A 14 -15.45 -27.73 10.16
N VAL A 15 -16.36 -26.75 10.10
CA VAL A 15 -16.05 -25.36 9.73
C VAL A 15 -15.17 -24.70 10.78
N VAL A 16 -15.45 -24.93 12.07
CA VAL A 16 -14.60 -24.44 13.17
C VAL A 16 -13.22 -25.10 13.15
N ILE A 17 -13.14 -26.42 12.89
CA ILE A 17 -11.86 -27.13 12.76
C ILE A 17 -11.10 -26.67 11.50
N LEU A 18 -11.79 -26.38 10.38
CA LEU A 18 -11.14 -25.87 9.17
C LEU A 18 -10.64 -24.44 9.37
N LEU A 19 -11.41 -23.58 10.05
CA LEU A 19 -11.00 -22.23 10.46
C LEU A 19 -9.83 -22.28 11.46
N TYR A 20 -9.87 -23.22 12.40
CA TYR A 20 -8.75 -23.48 13.32
C TYR A 20 -7.53 -24.02 12.58
N LEU A 21 -7.69 -24.90 11.59
CA LEU A 21 -6.59 -25.43 10.77
C LEU A 21 -5.99 -24.34 9.88
N THR A 22 -6.80 -23.45 9.26
CA THR A 22 -6.28 -22.28 8.54
C THR A 22 -5.57 -21.30 9.47
N CYS A 23 -6.03 -21.13 10.72
CA CYS A 23 -5.31 -20.37 11.75
C CYS A 23 -4.04 -21.09 12.25
N ILE A 24 -3.99 -22.42 12.24
CA ILE A 24 -2.80 -23.21 12.61
C ILE A 24 -1.74 -23.17 11.49
N PHE A 25 -2.16 -23.03 10.22
CA PHE A 25 -1.25 -22.76 9.09
C PHE A 25 -0.83 -21.29 8.97
N ALA A 26 -1.47 -20.36 9.68
CA ALA A 26 -0.92 -19.02 9.96
C ALA A 26 0.15 -19.09 11.06
N ARG A 27 1.14 -19.96 10.89
CA ARG A 27 2.37 -19.97 11.68
C ARG A 27 3.55 -19.74 10.76
N ARG A 28 4.07 -18.52 10.78
CA ARG A 28 5.53 -18.31 10.67
C ARG A 28 6.03 -17.45 11.83
N PHE A 29 6.21 -18.12 12.97
CA PHE A 29 7.28 -17.80 13.90
C PHE A 29 8.02 -19.12 14.13
N PRO A 30 9.28 -19.21 13.67
CA PRO A 30 10.34 -19.16 14.67
C PRO A 30 11.57 -18.40 14.16
N GLU A 31 11.82 -17.23 14.72
CA GLU A 31 13.18 -16.81 15.06
C GLU A 31 13.09 -15.95 16.32
N GLU A 32 14.07 -16.14 17.21
CA GLU A 32 14.03 -15.78 18.63
C GLU A 32 13.46 -14.38 18.89
N ASP A 33 12.55 -14.29 19.88
CA ASP A 33 12.04 -13.04 20.39
C ASP A 33 13.20 -12.11 20.74
N TYR A 34 13.13 -10.88 20.23
CA TYR A 34 14.01 -9.78 20.58
C TYR A 34 13.85 -9.47 22.08
N ALA A 35 14.61 -10.17 22.92
CA ALA A 35 14.82 -9.82 24.32
C ALA A 35 15.92 -8.75 24.37
N GLY A 36 15.54 -7.57 24.87
CA GLY A 36 16.35 -6.36 24.84
C GLY A 36 17.72 -6.47 25.50
N GLY A 37 18.60 -5.55 25.10
CA GLY A 37 19.96 -5.37 25.62
C GLY A 37 21.00 -5.87 24.63
N TYR A 38 21.57 -4.95 23.85
CA TYR A 38 22.65 -5.26 22.93
C TYR A 38 23.98 -5.38 23.70
N PHE A 39 24.25 -6.56 24.23
CA PHE A 39 25.58 -6.91 24.76
C PHE A 39 26.55 -7.08 23.58
N ASP A 40 27.87 -6.96 23.82
CA ASP A 40 28.92 -7.11 22.79
C ASP A 40 28.78 -8.40 21.95
N SER A 41 28.24 -9.46 22.56
CA SER A 41 27.89 -10.73 21.88
C SER A 41 26.76 -10.61 20.84
N GLN A 42 25.77 -9.73 21.06
CA GLN A 42 24.73 -9.45 20.06
C GLN A 42 25.28 -8.63 18.89
N TYR A 43 26.28 -7.77 19.12
CA TYR A 43 26.96 -7.04 18.04
C TYR A 43 27.68 -7.97 17.08
N ALA A 44 28.51 -8.86 17.61
CA ALA A 44 29.21 -9.85 16.80
C ALA A 44 28.22 -10.75 16.04
N ARG A 45 27.16 -11.24 16.70
CA ARG A 45 26.12 -12.07 16.07
C ARG A 45 25.42 -11.34 14.92
N THR A 46 25.03 -10.09 15.13
CA THR A 46 24.37 -9.26 14.11
C THR A 46 25.30 -9.01 12.93
N LYS A 47 26.55 -8.62 13.19
CA LYS A 47 27.55 -8.40 12.15
C LYS A 47 27.75 -9.64 11.29
N THR A 48 28.00 -10.80 11.90
CA THR A 48 28.19 -12.07 11.18
C THR A 48 26.95 -12.50 10.39
N ALA A 49 25.75 -12.22 10.90
CA ALA A 49 24.53 -12.55 10.17
C ALA A 49 24.30 -11.62 8.97
N LEU A 50 24.62 -10.32 9.09
CA LEU A 50 24.57 -9.37 7.98
C LEU A 50 25.62 -9.72 6.90
N GLU A 51 26.82 -10.17 7.29
CA GLU A 51 27.85 -10.62 6.34
C GLU A 51 27.40 -11.82 5.48
N LYS A 52 26.42 -12.59 5.94
CA LYS A 52 25.84 -13.71 5.18
C LYS A 52 24.75 -13.28 4.20
N LEU A 53 24.23 -12.06 4.31
CA LEU A 53 23.23 -11.54 3.39
C LEU A 53 23.93 -10.93 2.17
N GLU A 54 23.26 -11.05 1.02
CA GLU A 54 23.71 -10.36 -0.17
C GLU A 54 23.58 -8.84 0.01
N HIS A 55 24.61 -8.10 -0.39
CA HIS A 55 24.67 -6.63 -0.26
C HIS A 55 24.08 -5.94 -1.48
N ALA A 56 22.94 -6.41 -1.95
CA ALA A 56 22.18 -5.84 -3.05
C ALA A 56 20.80 -5.39 -2.54
N PRO A 57 20.15 -4.39 -3.15
CA PRO A 57 20.60 -3.53 -4.25
C PRO A 57 21.84 -2.66 -3.94
N GLN A 58 22.58 -2.23 -4.97
CA GLN A 58 23.82 -1.44 -4.89
C GLN A 58 23.52 0.07 -4.85
N TRP A 59 24.24 0.82 -4.02
CA TRP A 59 24.05 2.27 -3.89
C TRP A 59 24.53 3.02 -5.14
N VAL A 60 23.75 4.02 -5.58
CA VAL A 60 24.13 4.97 -6.64
C VAL A 60 24.57 6.29 -5.98
N PRO A 61 25.88 6.58 -5.92
CA PRO A 61 26.37 7.80 -5.28
C PRO A 61 26.05 9.04 -6.11
N ASN A 62 26.04 10.21 -5.46
CA ASN A 62 25.80 11.52 -6.07
C ASN A 62 24.45 11.61 -6.83
N TRP A 63 23.42 10.94 -6.31
CA TRP A 63 22.06 10.96 -6.83
C TRP A 63 21.08 11.36 -5.71
N PRO A 64 20.13 12.28 -5.95
CA PRO A 64 20.01 13.16 -7.13
C PRO A 64 21.08 14.26 -7.08
N ASP A 65 21.00 15.26 -7.97
CA ASP A 65 21.90 16.42 -7.91
C ASP A 65 21.81 17.13 -6.54
N SER A 66 22.95 17.24 -5.85
CA SER A 66 23.12 17.91 -4.56
C SER A 66 22.73 19.41 -4.53
N ALA A 67 22.60 20.03 -5.71
CA ALA A 67 22.10 21.38 -5.88
C ALA A 67 20.61 21.48 -5.49
N VAL A 68 19.84 20.41 -5.67
CA VAL A 68 18.40 20.40 -5.33
C VAL A 68 18.23 20.39 -3.82
N LYS A 69 17.58 21.42 -3.29
CA LYS A 69 17.35 21.58 -1.85
C LYS A 69 16.01 20.99 -1.47
N MET A 70 16.03 20.15 -0.45
CA MET A 70 14.84 19.52 0.13
C MET A 70 14.94 19.54 1.65
N GLY A 71 13.77 19.64 2.28
CA GLY A 71 13.60 19.48 3.71
C GLY A 71 13.57 18.01 4.10
N GLN A 72 13.09 17.72 5.31
CA GLN A 72 12.81 16.34 5.73
C GLN A 72 11.99 15.62 4.66
N VAL A 73 12.58 14.59 4.03
CA VAL A 73 11.93 13.85 2.96
C VAL A 73 11.04 12.79 3.59
N SER A 74 9.73 12.96 3.44
CA SER A 74 8.75 12.14 4.13
C SER A 74 8.20 11.02 3.25
N GLY A 75 8.25 11.17 1.93
CA GLY A 75 7.70 10.14 1.05
C GLY A 75 8.38 10.10 -0.31
N VAL A 76 8.37 8.93 -0.92
CA VAL A 76 8.80 8.71 -2.30
C VAL A 76 7.83 7.79 -3.03
N ALA A 77 7.53 8.11 -4.28
CA ALA A 77 6.66 7.28 -5.13
C ALA A 77 7.14 7.30 -6.57
N LEU A 78 6.89 6.23 -7.31
CA LEU A 78 7.15 6.19 -8.75
C LEU A 78 5.84 6.36 -9.51
N ASP A 79 5.85 7.16 -10.56
CA ASP A 79 4.75 7.18 -11.52
C ASP A 79 4.81 5.99 -12.49
N THR A 80 3.79 5.85 -13.34
CA THR A 80 3.71 4.76 -14.33
C THR A 80 4.76 4.85 -15.44
N SER A 81 5.48 5.97 -15.55
CA SER A 81 6.57 6.19 -16.51
C SER A 81 7.94 5.93 -15.88
N GLY A 82 8.01 5.65 -14.57
CA GLY A 82 9.24 5.46 -13.82
C GLY A 82 9.88 6.76 -13.31
N LEU A 83 9.19 7.90 -13.36
CA LEU A 83 9.66 9.14 -12.74
C LEU A 83 9.46 9.05 -11.23
N LEU A 84 10.46 9.51 -10.47
CA LEU A 84 10.38 9.57 -9.01
C LEU A 84 9.73 10.88 -8.57
N LEU A 85 8.66 10.76 -7.78
CA LEU A 85 8.10 11.85 -7.00
C LEU A 85 8.64 11.79 -5.58
N VAL A 86 9.12 12.92 -5.10
CA VAL A 86 9.66 13.11 -3.74
C VAL A 86 8.76 14.10 -3.00
N PHE A 87 8.23 13.71 -1.85
CA PHE A 87 7.43 14.57 -0.98
C PHE A 87 8.25 14.98 0.24
N HIS A 88 8.45 16.28 0.42
CA HIS A 88 9.30 16.83 1.48
C HIS A 88 8.65 18.01 2.20
N ARG A 89 9.15 18.30 3.41
CA ARG A 89 8.60 19.33 4.31
C ARG A 89 9.17 20.73 4.10
N ALA A 90 9.94 20.94 3.03
CA ALA A 90 10.70 22.18 2.78
C ALA A 90 11.41 22.71 4.05
N THR A 91 11.05 23.91 4.51
CA THR A 91 11.61 24.52 5.73
C THR A 91 10.95 24.00 7.01
N ASN A 92 9.75 23.42 6.93
CA ASN A 92 9.06 22.84 8.08
C ASN A 92 9.73 21.54 8.52
N SER A 93 9.64 21.26 9.82
CA SER A 93 10.12 20.02 10.42
C SER A 93 9.11 19.49 11.41
N TRP A 94 8.94 18.17 11.44
CA TRP A 94 8.16 17.52 12.51
C TRP A 94 9.09 17.21 13.67
N ASP A 95 8.86 17.89 14.79
CA ASP A 95 9.54 17.72 16.06
C ASP A 95 8.55 17.56 17.24
N LEU A 96 9.09 17.59 18.46
CA LEU A 96 8.31 17.44 19.70
C LEU A 96 7.35 18.62 19.97
N ASN A 97 7.52 19.76 19.29
CA ASN A 97 6.72 20.98 19.49
C ASN A 97 5.70 21.19 18.35
N THR A 98 5.58 20.25 17.41
CA THR A 98 4.70 20.40 16.25
C THR A 98 3.22 20.23 16.64
N PHE A 99 2.93 19.45 17.67
CA PHE A 99 1.57 19.10 18.09
C PHE A 99 1.38 19.25 19.60
N THR A 100 0.14 19.55 20.01
CA THR A 100 -0.29 19.44 21.41
C THR A 100 -0.36 17.98 21.86
N ASP A 101 -0.55 17.76 23.16
CA ASP A 101 -0.82 16.44 23.76
C ASP A 101 -2.08 15.76 23.19
N ARG A 102 -3.01 16.55 22.65
CA ARG A 102 -4.23 16.09 21.96
C ARG A 102 -4.05 15.92 20.45
N ASN A 103 -2.81 15.88 19.97
CA ASN A 103 -2.48 15.73 18.56
C ASN A 103 -2.95 16.88 17.65
N VAL A 104 -3.32 18.03 18.19
CA VAL A 104 -3.70 19.20 17.39
C VAL A 104 -2.44 19.95 16.97
N TYR A 105 -2.35 20.35 15.70
CA TYR A 105 -1.22 21.11 15.16
C TYR A 105 -1.10 22.47 15.86
N GLN A 106 0.12 22.86 16.26
CA GLN A 106 0.32 24.13 16.99
C GLN A 106 0.41 25.37 16.08
N GLY A 107 0.77 25.20 14.80
CA GLY A 107 0.92 26.31 13.82
C GLY A 107 -0.40 26.71 13.14
N ILE A 108 -1.55 26.50 13.78
CA ILE A 108 -2.84 26.91 13.21
C ILE A 108 -2.88 28.44 13.14
N GLY A 109 -3.03 28.96 11.92
CA GLY A 109 -2.99 30.39 11.63
C GLY A 109 -1.78 30.79 10.77
N ASP A 110 -0.71 29.98 10.78
CA ASP A 110 0.42 30.17 9.90
C ASP A 110 0.06 29.81 8.45
N PRO A 111 0.71 30.43 7.45
CA PRO A 111 0.52 30.03 6.06
C PRO A 111 1.04 28.59 5.83
N PRO A 112 0.48 27.86 4.86
CA PRO A 112 1.07 26.59 4.40
C PRO A 112 2.48 26.81 3.84
N ILE A 113 3.23 25.72 3.66
CA ILE A 113 4.58 25.73 3.07
C ILE A 113 4.54 26.44 1.72
N ALA A 114 5.31 27.52 1.55
CA ALA A 114 5.26 28.36 0.37
C ALA A 114 6.07 27.79 -0.81
N GLU A 115 7.08 26.97 -0.51
CA GLU A 115 7.91 26.29 -1.50
C GLU A 115 7.20 25.08 -2.11
N PRO A 116 7.61 24.64 -3.32
CA PRO A 116 7.22 23.32 -3.81
C PRO A 116 7.56 22.24 -2.78
N THR A 117 6.63 21.30 -2.60
CA THR A 117 6.76 20.19 -1.65
C THR A 117 6.85 18.84 -2.35
N ILE A 118 6.48 18.79 -3.63
CA ILE A 118 6.59 17.62 -4.50
C ILE A 118 7.58 17.94 -5.60
N LEU A 119 8.65 17.14 -5.68
CA LEU A 119 9.70 17.24 -6.69
C LEU A 119 9.68 16.00 -7.57
N VAL A 120 9.84 16.16 -8.89
CA VAL A 120 9.80 15.06 -9.85
C VAL A 120 11.16 14.90 -10.51
N PHE A 121 11.74 13.71 -10.42
CA PHE A 121 13.05 13.38 -10.96
C PHE A 121 12.95 12.29 -12.03
N ASN A 122 13.82 12.37 -13.03
CA ASN A 122 14.09 11.24 -13.91
C ASN A 122 15.09 10.25 -13.28
N GLU A 123 15.39 9.18 -14.02
CA GLU A 123 16.34 8.17 -13.56
C GLU A 123 17.77 8.71 -13.37
N THR A 124 18.20 9.69 -14.18
CA THR A 124 19.53 10.31 -14.07
C THR A 124 19.66 11.24 -12.87
N GLY A 125 18.55 11.62 -12.24
CA GLY A 125 18.52 12.49 -11.05
C GLY A 125 18.30 13.97 -11.38
N ASP A 126 17.92 14.28 -12.62
CA ASP A 126 17.55 15.63 -13.03
C ASP A 126 16.15 15.98 -12.52
N LEU A 127 16.01 17.17 -11.94
CA LEU A 127 14.72 17.71 -11.55
C LEU A 127 13.94 18.14 -12.80
N LEU A 128 12.85 17.43 -13.10
CA LEU A 128 12.01 17.70 -14.26
C LEU A 128 10.83 18.63 -13.94
N ASP A 129 10.30 18.55 -12.73
CA ASP A 129 9.09 19.28 -12.33
C ASP A 129 9.04 19.48 -10.81
N SER A 130 8.31 20.49 -10.36
CA SER A 130 8.09 20.79 -8.95
C SER A 130 6.77 21.49 -8.72
N TRP A 131 6.01 21.07 -7.72
CA TRP A 131 4.70 21.65 -7.38
C TRP A 131 4.33 21.41 -5.91
N GLY A 132 3.09 21.73 -5.54
CA GLY A 132 2.58 21.52 -4.17
C GLY A 132 2.80 22.71 -3.23
N GLN A 133 3.22 23.86 -3.77
CA GLN A 133 3.32 25.11 -3.03
C GLN A 133 1.97 25.57 -2.46
N ASN A 134 2.01 26.09 -1.24
CA ASN A 134 0.87 26.64 -0.50
C ASN A 134 -0.27 25.64 -0.22
N LEU A 135 0.01 24.34 -0.17
CA LEU A 135 -1.01 23.31 0.08
C LEU A 135 -0.87 22.61 1.44
N PHE A 136 0.36 22.35 1.89
CA PHE A 136 0.64 21.42 2.98
C PHE A 136 1.34 22.11 4.16
N TYR A 137 1.27 21.47 5.32
CA TYR A 137 1.86 21.94 6.58
C TYR A 137 2.92 20.96 7.09
N ILE A 138 2.59 19.67 7.20
CA ILE A 138 3.54 18.61 7.54
C ILE A 138 3.28 17.41 6.63
N PRO A 139 3.86 17.43 5.41
CA PRO A 139 3.93 16.30 4.49
C PRO A 139 4.33 14.98 5.16
N HIS A 140 3.65 13.90 4.75
CA HIS A 140 3.97 12.54 5.18
C HIS A 140 4.05 11.56 4.01
N GLY A 141 2.99 10.79 3.72
CA GLY A 141 3.02 9.74 2.69
C GLY A 141 2.71 10.29 1.30
N ILE A 142 3.24 9.62 0.26
CA ILE A 142 2.93 9.87 -1.15
C ILE A 142 2.83 8.54 -1.91
N ILE A 143 1.87 8.43 -2.83
CA ILE A 143 1.79 7.32 -3.80
C ILE A 143 1.20 7.84 -5.11
N VAL A 144 1.57 7.21 -6.24
CA VAL A 144 0.96 7.48 -7.54
C VAL A 144 0.15 6.26 -7.97
N ASP A 145 -1.11 6.46 -8.35
CA ASP A 145 -1.95 5.37 -8.82
C ASP A 145 -1.76 5.07 -10.32
N ASN A 146 -2.38 3.99 -10.81
CA ASN A 146 -2.27 3.54 -12.20
C ASN A 146 -2.86 4.51 -13.25
N LYS A 147 -3.55 5.58 -12.82
CA LYS A 147 -4.06 6.65 -13.67
C LYS A 147 -3.19 7.91 -13.57
N GLY A 148 -2.07 7.85 -12.85
CA GLY A 148 -1.18 8.98 -12.62
C GLY A 148 -1.70 9.97 -11.57
N ASN A 149 -2.75 9.64 -10.82
CA ASN A 149 -3.17 10.52 -9.72
C ASN A 149 -2.17 10.41 -8.58
N VAL A 150 -1.84 11.56 -7.99
CA VAL A 150 -0.94 11.66 -6.85
C VAL A 150 -1.77 11.74 -5.58
N TRP A 151 -1.56 10.77 -4.69
CA TRP A 151 -2.22 10.71 -3.39
C TRP A 151 -1.20 11.04 -2.31
N VAL A 152 -1.58 11.92 -1.38
CA VAL A 152 -0.70 12.35 -0.29
C VAL A 152 -1.43 12.40 1.04
N THR A 153 -0.66 12.28 2.12
CA THR A 153 -1.16 12.52 3.48
C THR A 153 -0.44 13.69 4.13
N ASP A 154 -1.16 14.48 4.92
CA ASP A 154 -0.59 15.54 5.74
C ASP A 154 -1.01 15.32 7.20
N VAL A 155 0.00 15.18 8.07
CA VAL A 155 -0.25 14.85 9.48
C VAL A 155 -0.72 16.05 10.30
N ALA A 156 -0.38 17.28 9.91
CA ALA A 156 -0.86 18.48 10.58
C ALA A 156 -2.31 18.77 10.20
N LEU A 157 -2.65 18.57 8.92
CA LEU A 157 -4.01 18.73 8.44
C LEU A 157 -4.92 17.58 8.87
N HIS A 158 -4.38 16.42 9.26
CA HIS A 158 -5.13 15.19 9.52
C HIS A 158 -5.93 14.73 8.30
N GLN A 159 -5.36 14.91 7.11
CA GLN A 159 -6.08 14.75 5.85
C GLN A 159 -5.34 13.90 4.83
N VAL A 160 -6.12 13.32 3.92
CA VAL A 160 -5.66 12.63 2.72
C VAL A 160 -6.14 13.41 1.50
N PHE A 161 -5.28 13.57 0.50
CA PHE A 161 -5.57 14.32 -0.71
C PHE A 161 -5.31 13.46 -1.95
N LYS A 162 -6.13 13.65 -2.99
CA LYS A 162 -5.91 13.14 -4.35
C LYS A 162 -5.80 14.29 -5.34
N PHE A 163 -4.74 14.32 -6.12
CA PHE A 163 -4.55 15.24 -7.24
C PHE A 163 -4.53 14.45 -8.54
N THR A 164 -5.26 14.94 -9.55
CA THR A 164 -5.29 14.32 -10.87
C THR A 164 -4.20 14.93 -11.75
N PRO A 165 -3.72 14.22 -12.80
CA PRO A 165 -2.68 14.74 -13.69
C PRO A 165 -3.02 16.10 -14.32
N ASP A 166 -4.31 16.35 -14.57
CA ASP A 166 -4.84 17.59 -15.18
C ASP A 166 -4.99 18.76 -14.20
N ASN A 167 -5.05 18.49 -12.88
CA ASN A 167 -5.16 19.54 -11.88
C ASN A 167 -4.36 19.23 -10.61
N ARG A 168 -3.19 19.86 -10.53
CA ARG A 168 -2.26 19.77 -9.39
C ARG A 168 -2.36 20.94 -8.41
N ILE A 169 -3.28 21.88 -8.66
CA ILE A 169 -3.51 23.06 -7.81
C ILE A 169 -4.62 22.79 -6.80
N LYS A 170 -5.67 22.09 -7.23
CA LYS A 170 -6.82 21.76 -6.39
C LYS A 170 -6.98 20.24 -6.32
N PRO A 171 -7.11 19.66 -5.10
CA PRO A 171 -7.36 18.24 -4.97
C PRO A 171 -8.73 17.88 -5.55
N ALA A 172 -8.78 16.75 -6.26
CA ALA A 172 -10.01 16.12 -6.71
C ALA A 172 -10.75 15.41 -5.57
N MET A 173 -10.04 15.06 -4.50
CA MET A 173 -10.61 14.47 -3.28
C MET A 173 -9.84 14.95 -2.06
N VAL A 174 -10.57 15.22 -0.98
CA VAL A 174 -10.04 15.50 0.35
C VAL A 174 -10.83 14.66 1.36
N LEU A 175 -10.14 13.92 2.20
CA LEU A 175 -10.74 13.13 3.29
C LEU A 175 -10.13 13.56 4.63
N GLY A 176 -10.92 13.53 5.70
CA GLY A 176 -10.55 14.11 6.98
C GLY A 176 -10.98 15.57 7.10
N GLU A 177 -11.03 16.07 8.33
CA GLU A 177 -11.31 17.48 8.62
C GLU A 177 -10.01 18.23 8.95
N LYS A 178 -9.86 19.40 8.32
CA LYS A 178 -8.63 20.20 8.38
C LYS A 178 -8.29 20.58 9.83
N PHE A 179 -7.12 20.14 10.28
CA PHE A 179 -6.57 20.36 11.64
C PHE A 179 -7.33 19.67 12.78
N ILE A 180 -8.33 18.84 12.49
CA ILE A 180 -9.14 18.18 13.51
C ILE A 180 -8.76 16.68 13.56
N PRO A 181 -8.00 16.25 14.58
CA PRO A 181 -7.76 14.84 14.81
C PRO A 181 -9.02 14.14 15.33
N GLY A 182 -9.25 12.90 14.88
CA GLY A 182 -10.31 12.03 15.40
C GLY A 182 -10.14 10.58 14.99
N ASP A 183 -10.99 9.71 15.52
CA ASP A 183 -10.99 8.25 15.27
C ASP A 183 -12.34 7.71 14.77
N ASP A 184 -13.27 8.60 14.43
CA ASP A 184 -14.56 8.27 13.81
C ASP A 184 -14.44 8.05 12.29
N ASP A 185 -15.58 7.99 11.60
CA ASP A 185 -15.65 7.69 10.16
C ASP A 185 -15.26 8.87 9.26
N GLU A 186 -15.27 10.11 9.78
CA GLU A 186 -15.02 11.33 9.03
C GLU A 186 -13.63 11.92 9.29
N HIS A 187 -13.01 11.58 10.42
CA HIS A 187 -11.72 12.11 10.85
C HIS A 187 -10.58 11.09 10.72
N PHE A 188 -9.36 11.60 10.61
CA PHE A 188 -8.12 10.83 10.79
C PHE A 188 -7.32 11.40 11.97
N CYS A 189 -6.35 10.63 12.45
CA CYS A 189 -5.38 11.11 13.43
C CYS A 189 -3.96 10.84 12.92
N LYS A 190 -3.45 11.83 12.18
CA LYS A 190 -2.11 11.85 11.57
C LYS A 190 -1.95 10.65 10.61
N PRO A 191 -2.70 10.64 9.49
CA PRO A 191 -2.66 9.55 8.53
C PRO A 191 -1.28 9.46 7.87
N SER A 192 -0.76 8.24 7.73
CA SER A 192 0.63 7.98 7.40
C SER A 192 0.84 7.55 5.96
N ALA A 193 -0.06 6.76 5.38
CA ALA A 193 0.12 6.25 4.03
C ALA A 193 -1.19 5.98 3.31
N VAL A 194 -1.11 5.97 1.98
CA VAL A 194 -2.17 5.53 1.09
C VAL A 194 -1.62 4.40 0.21
N ALA A 195 -2.44 3.39 -0.06
CA ALA A 195 -2.19 2.43 -1.14
C ALA A 195 -3.43 2.33 -2.02
N VAL A 196 -3.25 2.38 -3.35
CA VAL A 196 -4.36 2.46 -4.31
C VAL A 196 -4.34 1.22 -5.18
N HIS A 197 -5.45 0.48 -5.16
CA HIS A 197 -5.66 -0.69 -5.99
C HIS A 197 -5.98 -0.28 -7.43
N SER A 198 -5.63 -1.11 -8.41
CA SER A 198 -5.89 -0.84 -9.83
C SER A 198 -7.35 -0.59 -10.21
N SER A 199 -8.30 -1.07 -9.40
CA SER A 199 -9.74 -0.77 -9.52
C SER A 199 -10.11 0.67 -9.14
N GLY A 200 -9.23 1.37 -8.41
CA GLY A 200 -9.47 2.67 -7.80
C GLY A 200 -9.88 2.62 -6.33
N ASP A 201 -10.20 1.44 -5.78
CA ASP A 201 -10.32 1.27 -4.33
C ASP A 201 -8.98 1.62 -3.68
N PHE A 202 -9.00 2.19 -2.48
CA PHE A 202 -7.77 2.57 -1.81
C PHE A 202 -7.85 2.34 -0.32
N PHE A 203 -6.67 2.35 0.31
CA PHE A 203 -6.48 2.08 1.72
C PHE A 203 -5.71 3.24 2.34
N VAL A 204 -6.12 3.65 3.53
CA VAL A 204 -5.44 4.66 4.34
C VAL A 204 -4.93 4.02 5.61
N ALA A 205 -3.64 4.16 5.89
CA ALA A 205 -3.08 3.87 7.20
C ALA A 205 -3.25 5.10 8.10
N ASP A 206 -4.00 4.95 9.18
CA ASP A 206 -4.29 6.01 10.14
C ASP A 206 -3.63 5.64 11.46
N GLY A 207 -2.38 6.12 11.64
CA GLY A 207 -1.40 5.36 12.40
C GLY A 207 -0.67 6.05 13.56
N TYR A 208 -0.40 7.35 13.52
CA TYR A 208 0.42 7.94 14.59
C TYR A 208 -0.32 8.06 15.92
N CYS A 209 -1.59 8.42 15.87
CA CYS A 209 -2.45 8.46 17.06
C CYS A 209 -3.66 7.53 16.99
N ASN A 210 -3.92 6.94 15.82
CA ASN A 210 -4.87 5.84 15.63
C ASN A 210 -4.13 4.52 15.33
N THR A 211 -4.87 3.41 15.26
CA THR A 211 -4.30 2.06 15.04
C THR A 211 -5.11 1.26 14.04
N ARG A 212 -5.50 1.90 12.92
CA ARG A 212 -6.40 1.31 11.93
C ARG A 212 -5.89 1.46 10.50
N ILE A 213 -6.35 0.56 9.65
CA ILE A 213 -6.32 0.66 8.20
C ILE A 213 -7.77 0.76 7.73
N VAL A 214 -8.07 1.75 6.89
CA VAL A 214 -9.42 2.00 6.38
C VAL A 214 -9.41 1.83 4.86
N LYS A 215 -10.32 0.99 4.34
CA LYS A 215 -10.54 0.79 2.91
C LYS A 215 -11.69 1.68 2.43
N PHE A 216 -11.50 2.31 1.29
CA PHE A 216 -12.46 3.15 0.60
C PHE A 216 -12.67 2.68 -0.84
N ALA A 217 -13.87 2.93 -1.37
CA ALA A 217 -14.17 2.85 -2.78
C ALA A 217 -13.54 4.04 -3.52
N ALA A 218 -13.43 3.94 -4.84
CA ALA A 218 -12.80 4.99 -5.67
C ALA A 218 -13.42 6.40 -5.54
N ASP A 219 -14.66 6.50 -5.09
CA ASP A 219 -15.39 7.75 -4.86
C ASP A 219 -15.19 8.32 -3.43
N GLY A 220 -14.44 7.64 -2.58
CA GLY A 220 -14.20 8.04 -1.19
C GLY A 220 -15.18 7.45 -0.18
N THR A 221 -16.13 6.62 -0.61
CA THR A 221 -17.04 5.92 0.31
C THR A 221 -16.29 4.86 1.11
N LYS A 222 -16.39 4.90 2.44
CA LYS A 222 -15.80 3.88 3.32
C LYS A 222 -16.43 2.51 3.07
N ILE A 223 -15.59 1.49 2.88
CA ILE A 223 -16.02 0.09 2.66
C ILE A 223 -15.86 -0.70 3.96
N LEU A 224 -14.65 -0.76 4.51
CA LEU A 224 -14.35 -1.51 5.73
C LEU A 224 -13.12 -0.94 6.45
N GLN A 225 -12.94 -1.30 7.71
CA GLN A 225 -11.75 -0.95 8.49
C GLN A 225 -11.34 -2.09 9.39
N TRP A 226 -10.05 -2.15 9.72
CA TRP A 226 -9.52 -3.10 10.70
C TRP A 226 -8.33 -2.51 11.44
N GLY A 227 -7.97 -3.17 12.54
CA GLY A 227 -6.95 -2.70 13.48
C GLY A 227 -7.54 -2.51 14.87
N LYS A 228 -6.71 -2.71 15.90
CA LYS A 228 -7.06 -2.57 17.31
C LYS A 228 -5.90 -1.92 18.06
N ARG A 229 -6.22 -1.08 19.04
CA ARG A 229 -5.22 -0.42 19.90
C ARG A 229 -4.68 -1.34 21.00
N PHE A 230 -5.51 -2.25 21.51
CA PHE A 230 -5.21 -3.08 22.67
C PHE A 230 -5.61 -4.54 22.42
N GLY A 231 -5.14 -5.41 23.31
CA GLY A 231 -5.34 -6.85 23.26
C GLY A 231 -4.17 -7.57 22.61
N ASP A 232 -4.42 -8.79 22.17
CA ASP A 232 -3.44 -9.64 21.50
C ASP A 232 -3.88 -9.99 20.07
N GLY A 233 -2.92 -10.37 19.25
CA GLY A 233 -3.16 -10.93 17.93
C GLY A 233 -2.74 -10.04 16.76
N PRO A 234 -2.98 -10.51 15.52
CA PRO A 234 -2.41 -9.89 14.33
C PRO A 234 -3.01 -8.53 13.98
N PHE A 235 -4.18 -8.20 14.54
CA PHE A 235 -4.86 -6.93 14.31
C PHE A 235 -4.45 -5.82 15.27
N VAL A 236 -3.63 -6.12 16.28
CA VAL A 236 -3.12 -5.08 17.18
C VAL A 236 -1.97 -4.38 16.48
N LEU A 237 -2.23 -3.18 15.96
CA LEU A 237 -1.28 -2.39 15.20
C LEU A 237 -0.74 -1.26 16.07
N LYS A 238 0.52 -0.91 15.89
CA LYS A 238 1.20 0.17 16.62
C LYS A 238 1.97 1.03 15.62
N VAL A 239 1.28 2.08 15.17
CA VAL A 239 1.71 2.95 14.09
C VAL A 239 1.82 2.19 12.76
N PRO A 240 0.69 1.78 12.15
CA PRO A 240 0.70 1.43 10.74
C PRO A 240 1.23 2.63 9.95
N HIS A 241 2.44 2.53 9.42
CA HIS A 241 3.22 3.69 8.95
C HIS A 241 3.33 3.76 7.43
N ALA A 242 3.44 2.61 6.77
CA ALA A 242 3.50 2.49 5.32
C ALA A 242 2.61 1.33 4.86
N LEU A 243 2.17 1.39 3.61
CA LEU A 243 1.31 0.40 2.97
C LEU A 243 1.90 0.01 1.61
N ALA A 244 1.88 -1.28 1.29
CA ALA A 244 2.21 -1.78 -0.05
C ALA A 244 1.17 -2.80 -0.51
N LEU A 245 0.65 -2.62 -1.72
CA LEU A 245 -0.24 -3.59 -2.36
C LEU A 245 0.58 -4.60 -3.14
N ALA A 246 0.33 -5.88 -2.86
CA ALA A 246 0.72 -7.00 -3.69
C ALA A 246 -0.51 -7.48 -4.45
N GLU A 247 -0.90 -6.74 -5.49
CA GLU A 247 -2.16 -6.97 -6.22
C GLU A 247 -2.21 -8.36 -6.88
N ASP A 248 -1.09 -8.87 -7.41
CA ASP A 248 -0.96 -10.21 -7.97
C ASP A 248 -1.19 -11.32 -6.94
N ARG A 249 -1.25 -10.96 -5.65
CA ARG A 249 -1.52 -11.85 -4.52
C ARG A 249 -2.85 -11.53 -3.83
N GLY A 250 -3.47 -10.39 -4.16
CA GLY A 250 -4.66 -9.88 -3.49
C GLY A 250 -4.41 -9.48 -2.04
N GLU A 251 -3.21 -8.97 -1.73
CA GLU A 251 -2.77 -8.66 -0.37
C GLU A 251 -2.36 -7.19 -0.21
N LEU A 252 -2.65 -6.64 0.96
CA LEU A 252 -2.17 -5.35 1.45
C LEU A 252 -1.24 -5.61 2.63
N CYS A 253 0.01 -5.20 2.52
CA CYS A 253 0.99 -5.29 3.60
C CYS A 253 1.21 -3.91 4.24
N ALA A 254 1.33 -3.89 5.57
CA ALA A 254 1.58 -2.70 6.35
C ALA A 254 2.90 -2.80 7.13
N ALA A 255 3.66 -1.72 7.18
CA ALA A 255 4.73 -1.55 8.16
C ALA A 255 4.09 -1.21 9.52
N ASP A 256 4.07 -2.17 10.43
CA ASP A 256 3.61 -1.99 11.80
C ASP A 256 4.78 -1.48 12.65
N ARG A 257 5.00 -0.16 12.58
CA ARG A 257 6.30 0.45 12.83
C ARG A 257 6.83 0.14 14.20
N GLU A 258 6.06 0.36 15.25
CA GLU A 258 6.55 0.20 16.61
C GLU A 258 6.44 -1.25 17.12
N HIS A 259 6.02 -2.19 16.27
CA HIS A 259 6.17 -3.64 16.48
C HIS A 259 7.36 -4.25 15.71
N GLY A 260 8.00 -3.49 14.82
CA GLY A 260 9.14 -3.98 14.04
C GLY A 260 8.79 -5.14 13.11
N ARG A 261 7.54 -5.18 12.63
CA ARG A 261 7.04 -6.26 11.77
C ARG A 261 6.33 -5.69 10.56
N LEU A 262 6.30 -6.47 9.51
CA LEU A 262 5.36 -6.27 8.42
C LEU A 262 4.15 -7.19 8.62
N ALA A 263 2.94 -6.68 8.40
CA ALA A 263 1.69 -7.41 8.58
C ALA A 263 0.85 -7.31 7.30
N CYS A 264 0.54 -8.45 6.68
CA CYS A 264 -0.22 -8.54 5.45
C CYS A 264 -1.64 -9.05 5.70
N PHE A 265 -2.57 -8.45 4.98
CA PHE A 265 -4.00 -8.70 5.04
C PHE A 265 -4.54 -8.93 3.63
N ARG A 266 -5.62 -9.69 3.51
CA ARG A 266 -6.39 -9.79 2.27
C ARG A 266 -6.97 -8.42 1.91
N ALA A 267 -6.66 -7.92 0.71
CA ALA A 267 -7.10 -6.59 0.28
C ALA A 267 -8.63 -6.50 0.08
N ASP A 268 -9.30 -7.63 -0.19
CA ASP A 268 -10.74 -7.69 -0.35
C ASP A 268 -11.52 -7.53 0.96
N SER A 269 -11.06 -8.19 2.02
CA SER A 269 -11.81 -8.47 3.25
C SER A 269 -11.16 -7.95 4.53
N GLY A 270 -9.89 -7.54 4.47
CA GLY A 270 -9.10 -7.18 5.65
C GLY A 270 -8.72 -8.39 6.53
N ALA A 271 -8.98 -9.63 6.08
CA ALA A 271 -8.59 -10.83 6.82
C ALA A 271 -7.07 -10.91 6.94
N PHE A 272 -6.56 -11.24 8.13
CA PHE A 272 -5.12 -11.42 8.32
C PHE A 272 -4.59 -12.58 7.48
N SER A 273 -3.44 -12.38 6.84
CA SER A 273 -2.75 -13.39 6.03
C SER A 273 -1.48 -13.85 6.70
N VAL A 274 -0.48 -12.96 6.80
CA VAL A 274 0.87 -13.31 7.29
C VAL A 274 1.52 -12.09 7.93
N ALA A 275 2.44 -12.33 8.85
CA ALA A 275 3.34 -11.31 9.36
C ALA A 275 4.77 -11.82 9.31
N PHE A 276 5.72 -10.91 9.06
CA PHE A 276 7.15 -11.20 9.15
C PHE A 276 7.80 -10.22 10.12
N ARG A 277 8.57 -10.79 11.04
CA ARG A 277 9.41 -10.07 12.00
C ARG A 277 10.76 -10.75 11.99
N HIS A 278 11.82 -9.96 12.04
CA HIS A 278 13.18 -10.49 12.04
C HIS A 278 14.06 -9.65 12.96
N TRP A 279 14.87 -10.30 13.79
CA TRP A 279 15.72 -9.62 14.78
C TRP A 279 16.77 -8.70 14.12
N LEU A 280 17.26 -9.04 12.91
CA LEU A 280 18.10 -8.15 12.09
C LEU A 280 17.41 -6.85 11.64
N VAL A 281 16.08 -6.88 11.42
CA VAL A 281 15.31 -5.67 11.09
C VAL A 281 15.13 -4.84 12.37
N GLY A 282 15.01 -5.51 13.50
CA GLY A 282 14.96 -4.88 14.82
C GLY A 282 13.54 -4.47 15.23
N PRO A 283 13.42 -3.60 16.23
CA PRO A 283 12.14 -3.29 16.86
C PRO A 283 11.29 -2.30 16.08
N ARG A 284 11.82 -1.68 15.00
CA ARG A 284 11.11 -0.64 14.25
C ARG A 284 11.19 -0.83 12.74
N LEU A 285 10.04 -0.80 12.07
CA LEU A 285 9.93 -0.92 10.61
C LEU A 285 9.27 0.34 10.04
N PHE A 286 9.99 1.15 9.29
CA PHE A 286 9.47 2.45 8.86
C PHE A 286 8.69 2.36 7.55
N SER A 287 9.23 1.69 6.54
CA SER A 287 8.51 1.55 5.27
C SER A 287 8.75 0.20 4.60
N LEU A 288 7.87 -0.09 3.65
CA LEU A 288 7.89 -1.27 2.80
C LEU A 288 7.38 -0.92 1.38
N ALA A 289 7.96 -1.57 0.38
CA ALA A 289 7.50 -1.56 -0.99
C ALA A 289 7.47 -2.99 -1.55
N TYR A 290 6.58 -3.24 -2.50
CA TYR A 290 6.42 -4.55 -3.13
C TYR A 290 6.78 -4.48 -4.61
N ALA A 291 7.50 -5.50 -5.10
CA ALA A 291 7.73 -5.71 -6.52
C ALA A 291 7.31 -7.16 -6.90
N PRO A 292 6.52 -7.37 -7.97
CA PRO A 292 6.08 -8.69 -8.43
C PRO A 292 7.20 -9.47 -9.17
N VAL A 293 8.44 -9.39 -8.68
CA VAL A 293 9.61 -10.09 -9.24
C VAL A 293 9.99 -11.29 -8.39
N HIS A 294 10.61 -12.30 -9.01
CA HIS A 294 11.06 -13.51 -8.34
C HIS A 294 9.98 -14.21 -7.51
N GLY A 295 8.72 -14.14 -7.95
CA GLY A 295 7.59 -14.63 -7.17
C GLY A 295 7.28 -13.75 -5.97
N GLY A 296 7.39 -12.42 -6.11
CA GLY A 296 7.07 -11.43 -5.09
C GLY A 296 8.24 -11.13 -4.17
N ARG A 297 8.65 -9.86 -4.13
CA ARG A 297 9.70 -9.37 -3.24
C ARG A 297 9.21 -8.16 -2.47
N LEU A 298 9.45 -8.18 -1.17
CA LEU A 298 9.23 -7.04 -0.29
C LEU A 298 10.57 -6.38 -0.01
N TYR A 299 10.65 -5.08 -0.26
CA TYR A 299 11.77 -4.25 0.16
C TYR A 299 11.34 -3.44 1.36
N ILE A 300 12.11 -3.46 2.43
CA ILE A 300 11.77 -2.80 3.68
C ILE A 300 12.93 -1.94 4.18
N VAL A 301 12.62 -0.89 4.92
CA VAL A 301 13.60 -0.09 5.65
C VAL A 301 13.23 -0.04 7.12
N ASN A 302 14.17 -0.43 7.99
CA ASN A 302 14.02 -0.22 9.42
C ASN A 302 14.38 1.23 9.77
N GLY A 303 14.21 1.62 11.03
CA GLY A 303 14.61 2.95 11.49
C GLY A 303 15.32 2.93 12.84
N PRO A 304 15.80 4.10 13.30
CA PRO A 304 16.60 4.20 14.52
C PRO A 304 15.80 3.74 15.75
N ALA A 305 16.39 2.89 16.58
CA ALA A 305 15.79 2.37 17.81
C ALA A 305 16.29 3.12 19.06
N LEU A 306 15.38 3.38 20.00
CA LEU A 306 15.73 3.91 21.33
C LEU A 306 16.57 2.86 22.07
N GLY A 307 17.83 3.18 22.38
CA GLY A 307 18.78 2.25 23.00
C GLY A 307 19.83 1.66 22.04
N GLY A 308 19.77 1.99 20.74
CA GLY A 308 20.77 1.59 19.75
C GLY A 308 20.78 0.08 19.45
N GLY A 309 21.83 -0.40 18.79
CA GLY A 309 22.13 -1.82 18.65
C GLY A 309 21.79 -2.44 17.29
N VAL A 310 20.65 -2.14 16.67
CA VAL A 310 20.33 -2.68 15.32
C VAL A 310 20.78 -1.69 14.25
N PRO A 311 21.64 -2.08 13.30
CA PRO A 311 22.01 -1.21 12.18
C PRO A 311 20.79 -0.78 11.36
N VAL A 312 20.73 0.51 11.02
CA VAL A 312 19.68 1.06 10.15
C VAL A 312 20.05 0.74 8.70
N ARG A 313 19.24 -0.07 8.03
CA ARG A 313 19.48 -0.64 6.71
C ARG A 313 18.17 -0.88 5.97
N GLY A 314 18.29 -1.02 4.66
CA GLY A 314 17.29 -1.66 3.83
C GLY A 314 17.47 -3.18 3.81
N TYR A 315 16.37 -3.89 3.57
CA TYR A 315 16.36 -5.35 3.43
C TYR A 315 15.41 -5.78 2.32
N ALA A 316 15.72 -6.90 1.68
CA ALA A 316 14.81 -7.59 0.77
C ALA A 316 14.36 -8.92 1.40
N ILE A 317 13.05 -9.17 1.35
CA ILE A 317 12.40 -10.39 1.82
C ILE A 317 11.76 -11.09 0.62
N ASP A 318 12.05 -12.39 0.48
CA ASP A 318 11.29 -13.25 -0.42
C ASP A 318 9.86 -13.41 0.13
N TYR A 319 8.86 -12.97 -0.64
CA TYR A 319 7.47 -12.94 -0.16
C TYR A 319 6.99 -14.34 0.22
N THR A 320 7.32 -15.34 -0.60
CA THR A 320 6.78 -16.69 -0.48
C THR A 320 7.41 -17.43 0.70
N SER A 321 8.71 -17.31 0.90
CA SER A 321 9.46 -17.99 1.95
C SER A 321 9.55 -17.17 3.24
N GLY A 322 9.29 -15.86 3.20
CA GLY A 322 9.49 -14.95 4.33
C GLY A 322 10.94 -14.77 4.73
N LYS A 323 11.88 -15.22 3.90
CA LYS A 323 13.31 -15.22 4.23
C LYS A 323 13.90 -13.86 3.89
N LEU A 324 14.71 -13.34 4.79
CA LEU A 324 15.59 -12.22 4.51
C LEU A 324 16.68 -12.68 3.53
N ILE A 325 16.70 -12.10 2.33
CA ILE A 325 17.58 -12.53 1.24
C ILE A 325 18.71 -11.54 0.97
N GLN A 326 18.46 -10.24 1.16
CA GLN A 326 19.43 -9.20 0.88
C GLN A 326 19.35 -8.07 1.91
N THR A 327 20.43 -7.29 2.02
CA THR A 327 20.49 -6.06 2.81
C THR A 327 21.24 -4.99 2.02
N PHE A 328 20.90 -3.72 2.22
CA PHE A 328 21.51 -2.60 1.51
C PHE A 328 21.53 -1.34 2.37
N ALA A 329 22.51 -0.49 2.14
CA ALA A 329 22.67 0.83 2.74
C ALA A 329 23.64 1.63 1.87
N PRO A 330 23.61 2.98 1.88
CA PRO A 330 24.70 3.75 1.30
C PRO A 330 25.98 3.52 2.12
N ASP A 331 27.16 3.85 1.57
CA ASP A 331 28.43 3.60 2.25
C ASP A 331 28.57 4.40 3.56
N ASP A 332 27.95 5.59 3.61
CA ASP A 332 27.87 6.42 4.80
C ASP A 332 26.76 6.00 5.77
N GLY A 333 26.00 4.97 5.42
CA GLY A 333 24.90 4.42 6.20
C GLY A 333 23.62 5.27 6.17
N PHE A 334 22.52 4.66 6.60
CA PHE A 334 21.29 5.38 6.86
C PHE A 334 21.28 5.91 8.30
N SER A 335 20.69 7.09 8.48
CA SER A 335 20.46 7.67 9.81
C SER A 335 18.99 7.57 10.21
N ASN A 336 18.08 8.04 9.35
CA ASN A 336 16.64 8.03 9.62
C ASN A 336 15.83 7.90 8.33
N PRO A 337 15.88 6.73 7.68
CA PRO A 337 15.09 6.45 6.49
C PRO A 337 13.62 6.34 6.88
N HIS A 338 12.76 6.79 5.98
CA HIS A 338 11.35 7.04 6.28
C HIS A 338 10.41 6.37 5.31
N ASP A 339 10.77 6.38 4.03
CA ASP A 339 9.96 5.78 2.98
C ASP A 339 10.81 5.09 1.92
N ILE A 340 10.22 4.14 1.19
CA ILE A 340 10.89 3.41 0.11
C ILE A 340 9.94 3.20 -1.06
N ALA A 341 10.44 3.42 -2.28
CA ALA A 341 9.77 3.08 -3.53
C ALA A 341 10.65 2.12 -4.34
N VAL A 342 10.03 1.26 -5.14
CA VAL A 342 10.71 0.29 -6.01
C VAL A 342 10.02 0.23 -7.36
N THR A 343 10.79 0.11 -8.43
CA THR A 343 10.24 -0.13 -9.77
C THR A 343 9.57 -1.52 -9.84
N PRO A 344 8.54 -1.71 -10.67
CA PRO A 344 7.84 -3.00 -10.76
C PRO A 344 8.75 -4.19 -11.14
N ASP A 345 9.84 -3.94 -11.84
CA ASP A 345 10.86 -4.92 -12.22
C ASP A 345 11.97 -5.11 -11.16
N GLY A 346 11.88 -4.42 -10.03
CA GLY A 346 12.83 -4.50 -8.92
C GLY A 346 14.21 -3.89 -9.20
N SER A 347 14.41 -3.24 -10.35
CA SER A 347 15.73 -2.79 -10.82
C SER A 347 16.20 -1.48 -10.18
N ALA A 348 15.29 -0.61 -9.72
CA ALA A 348 15.64 0.63 -9.04
C ALA A 348 14.82 0.82 -7.77
N LEU A 349 15.51 1.29 -6.71
CA LEU A 349 14.91 1.58 -5.42
C LEU A 349 15.29 2.99 -4.99
N TYR A 350 14.39 3.65 -4.28
CA TYR A 350 14.58 5.00 -3.77
C TYR A 350 14.17 5.02 -2.31
N VAL A 351 15.06 5.49 -1.44
CA VAL A 351 14.82 5.58 0.00
C VAL A 351 14.86 7.04 0.43
N ALA A 352 13.75 7.53 0.99
CA ALA A 352 13.67 8.85 1.60
C ALA A 352 14.31 8.85 2.99
N GLU A 353 15.11 9.86 3.33
CA GLU A 353 15.61 10.11 4.68
C GLU A 353 15.11 11.46 5.23
N LEU A 354 14.71 11.45 6.51
CA LEU A 354 14.30 12.67 7.21
C LEU A 354 15.51 13.53 7.58
N ASN A 355 16.55 12.90 8.14
CA ASN A 355 17.73 13.59 8.68
C ASN A 355 18.96 12.67 8.50
N PRO A 356 20.00 13.09 7.74
CA PRO A 356 20.01 14.27 6.88
C PRO A 356 18.91 14.17 5.81
N PRO A 357 18.29 15.29 5.41
CA PRO A 357 17.25 15.29 4.39
C PRO A 357 17.85 14.94 3.03
N ARG A 358 17.52 13.76 2.50
CA ARG A 358 17.95 13.30 1.18
C ARG A 358 17.07 12.18 0.65
N VAL A 359 17.25 11.86 -0.63
CA VAL A 359 16.81 10.60 -1.22
C VAL A 359 18.02 9.82 -1.68
N VAL A 360 18.06 8.52 -1.35
CA VAL A 360 19.14 7.61 -1.72
C VAL A 360 18.63 6.64 -2.78
N ARG A 361 19.31 6.55 -3.92
CA ARG A 361 18.99 5.60 -4.98
C ARG A 361 19.84 4.34 -4.87
N PHE A 362 19.22 3.20 -5.16
CA PHE A 362 19.89 1.94 -5.37
C PHE A 362 19.49 1.33 -6.71
N TRP A 363 20.38 0.54 -7.25
CA TRP A 363 20.14 -0.26 -8.45
C TRP A 363 20.34 -1.74 -8.14
N SER A 364 19.47 -2.57 -8.70
CA SER A 364 19.56 -4.02 -8.66
C SER A 364 19.54 -4.53 -10.09
N GLU A 365 20.35 -5.56 -10.37
CA GLU A 365 20.26 -6.26 -11.65
C GLU A 365 18.80 -6.71 -11.88
N PRO A 366 18.17 -6.32 -13.00
CA PRO A 366 16.86 -6.84 -13.36
C PRO A 366 16.92 -8.36 -13.38
N ALA A 367 15.85 -9.02 -12.92
CA ALA A 367 15.75 -10.47 -13.02
C ALA A 367 16.07 -10.89 -14.47
N ALA A 368 17.17 -11.62 -14.67
CA ALA A 368 17.54 -12.10 -16.00
C ALA A 368 16.31 -12.80 -16.59
N SER A 369 15.73 -12.19 -17.62
CA SER A 369 14.59 -12.76 -18.35
C SER A 369 14.94 -14.20 -18.67
N ALA A 370 14.06 -15.13 -18.28
CA ALA A 370 14.17 -16.51 -18.70
C ALA A 370 14.24 -16.54 -20.24
N THR A 371 15.47 -16.68 -20.74
CA THR A 371 15.83 -17.01 -22.11
C THR A 371 15.12 -16.18 -23.19
N ARG A 372 15.71 -15.05 -23.58
CA ARG A 372 15.57 -14.60 -24.97
C ARG A 372 16.21 -15.65 -25.87
N VAL A 373 15.41 -16.51 -26.48
CA VAL A 373 15.81 -17.24 -27.68
C VAL A 373 16.16 -16.17 -28.71
N ALA A 374 17.44 -16.08 -29.05
CA ALA A 374 17.92 -15.23 -30.12
C ALA A 374 17.20 -15.62 -31.41
N GLY A 375 16.34 -14.74 -31.89
CA GLY A 375 15.70 -14.81 -33.20
C GLY A 375 15.79 -13.42 -33.82
N ASP A 376 16.74 -13.28 -34.74
CA ASP A 376 16.91 -12.13 -35.61
C ASP A 376 15.57 -11.72 -36.26
N ALA A 377 15.16 -10.47 -36.07
CA ALA A 377 14.31 -9.76 -37.02
C ALA A 377 14.50 -8.25 -36.83
N ARG A 378 15.35 -7.67 -37.67
CA ARG A 378 15.47 -6.22 -37.85
C ARG A 378 14.14 -5.66 -38.35
N VAL A 379 13.50 -4.78 -37.58
CA VAL A 379 12.37 -3.97 -38.06
C VAL A 379 12.89 -2.56 -38.34
N ALA A 380 12.71 -2.13 -39.59
CA ALA A 380 13.15 -0.85 -40.11
C ALA A 380 12.36 0.32 -39.49
N ALA A 381 13.05 1.46 -39.33
CA ALA A 381 12.49 2.71 -38.82
C ALA A 381 11.42 3.29 -39.76
N VAL A 382 10.32 3.77 -39.18
CA VAL A 382 9.31 4.59 -39.86
C VAL A 382 9.73 6.06 -39.77
N PRO A 383 9.71 6.84 -40.87
CA PRO A 383 10.13 8.24 -40.83
C PRO A 383 9.03 9.15 -40.24
N SER A 384 9.48 10.25 -39.63
CA SER A 384 8.68 11.29 -38.99
C SER A 384 7.77 12.04 -39.98
N VAL A 385 6.55 12.36 -39.54
CA VAL A 385 5.61 13.21 -40.27
C VAL A 385 5.84 14.66 -39.88
N ALA A 386 6.20 15.48 -40.87
CA ALA A 386 6.27 16.93 -40.77
C ALA A 386 4.85 17.56 -40.82
N ALA A 387 4.66 18.61 -40.03
CA ALA A 387 3.45 19.42 -40.02
C ALA A 387 3.22 20.12 -41.38
N VAL A 388 1.97 20.13 -41.85
CA VAL A 388 1.53 20.98 -42.96
C VAL A 388 0.32 21.79 -42.54
N ALA A 389 0.41 23.07 -42.86
CA ALA A 389 -0.49 24.15 -42.53
C ALA A 389 -1.85 24.08 -43.25
N SER A 390 -2.78 24.84 -42.67
CA SER A 390 -4.14 25.09 -43.12
C SER A 390 -4.25 25.72 -44.51
N SER A 391 -5.26 25.30 -45.28
CA SER A 391 -6.03 26.21 -46.13
C SER A 391 -7.39 25.61 -46.49
N ASN A 392 -8.34 26.54 -46.66
CA ASN A 392 -9.79 26.39 -46.79
C ASN A 392 -10.26 25.45 -47.90
N VAL A 393 -11.50 24.92 -47.78
CA VAL A 393 -12.61 25.23 -48.72
C VAL A 393 -13.91 24.44 -48.40
N THR A 394 -14.99 25.23 -48.28
CA THR A 394 -16.43 25.05 -48.53
C THR A 394 -17.31 24.01 -47.84
N HIS A 395 -18.41 24.56 -47.30
CA HIS A 395 -19.68 23.93 -46.94
C HIS A 395 -20.34 23.15 -48.09
N VAL A 396 -20.83 21.96 -47.78
CA VAL A 396 -21.99 21.34 -48.44
C VAL A 396 -22.91 20.80 -47.34
N THR A 397 -24.18 21.17 -47.39
CA THR A 397 -25.26 20.77 -46.48
C THR A 397 -26.09 19.62 -47.05
N ALA A 398 -26.72 18.89 -46.11
CA ALA A 398 -27.88 17.99 -46.25
C ALA A 398 -27.54 16.55 -46.70
N THR A 399 -28.15 15.47 -46.18
CA THR A 399 -29.43 15.26 -45.47
C THR A 399 -29.32 14.05 -44.52
N ALA A 400 -30.05 14.11 -43.40
CA ALA A 400 -30.29 12.96 -42.53
C ALA A 400 -31.42 12.07 -43.08
N THR A 401 -31.26 10.76 -42.96
CA THR A 401 -32.37 9.79 -42.97
C THR A 401 -32.10 8.70 -41.94
N ALA A 402 -32.99 8.59 -40.96
CA ALA A 402 -33.10 7.48 -40.02
C ALA A 402 -33.80 6.28 -40.68
N ILE A 403 -33.44 5.08 -40.20
CA ILE A 403 -34.14 3.78 -40.26
C ILE A 403 -33.26 2.80 -39.45
N ASP A 404 -33.72 1.76 -38.76
CA ASP A 404 -34.93 1.43 -38.00
C ASP A 404 -34.53 0.15 -37.21
N GLU A 405 -35.15 -0.08 -36.06
CA GLU A 405 -34.97 -1.29 -35.25
C GLU A 405 -35.65 -2.49 -35.90
N GLY A 406 -35.13 -3.72 -35.69
CA GLY A 406 -35.87 -4.92 -36.12
C GLY A 406 -35.11 -6.24 -36.13
N ALA A 407 -34.95 -6.83 -34.95
CA ALA A 407 -35.08 -8.26 -34.61
C ALA A 407 -34.88 -9.34 -35.69
N TRP A 408 -33.92 -10.26 -35.50
CA TRP A 408 -34.05 -11.66 -35.96
C TRP A 408 -33.40 -12.67 -34.99
N TRP A 409 -34.22 -13.65 -34.61
CA TRP A 409 -33.90 -14.89 -33.92
C TRP A 409 -33.18 -15.90 -34.85
N GLY A 410 -32.40 -16.82 -34.30
CA GLY A 410 -31.98 -18.01 -35.06
C GLY A 410 -30.91 -18.85 -34.39
N ALA A 411 -31.35 -19.83 -33.60
CA ALA A 411 -30.52 -20.88 -33.00
C ALA A 411 -29.92 -21.83 -34.05
N TRP A 412 -28.70 -22.33 -33.79
CA TRP A 412 -28.28 -23.67 -34.24
C TRP A 412 -27.55 -24.42 -33.12
N SER A 413 -28.05 -25.63 -32.90
CA SER A 413 -27.61 -26.69 -31.99
C SER A 413 -26.53 -27.59 -32.60
N GLY A 414 -25.73 -28.24 -31.73
CA GLY A 414 -24.95 -29.45 -32.06
C GLY A 414 -23.57 -29.44 -31.38
N ALA A 415 -23.37 -29.95 -30.17
CA ALA A 415 -23.38 -31.34 -29.69
C ALA A 415 -21.95 -31.89 -29.41
N ARG A 416 -21.73 -32.12 -28.11
CA ARG A 416 -20.98 -33.21 -27.45
C ARG A 416 -19.44 -33.21 -27.43
N GLY A 417 -18.91 -33.07 -26.21
CA GLY A 417 -17.71 -33.77 -25.74
C GLY A 417 -17.25 -33.31 -24.36
N GLY A 418 -17.42 -34.13 -23.32
CA GLY A 418 -16.62 -34.05 -22.09
C GLY A 418 -17.35 -33.65 -20.80
N ALA A 419 -17.77 -34.66 -20.04
CA ALA A 419 -18.32 -34.55 -18.70
C ALA A 419 -17.21 -34.46 -17.64
N ALA A 420 -17.26 -33.44 -16.78
CA ALA A 420 -16.84 -33.48 -15.37
C ALA A 420 -17.12 -32.12 -14.70
N GLY A 421 -17.90 -32.09 -13.61
CA GLY A 421 -17.97 -30.93 -12.71
C GLY A 421 -19.30 -30.17 -12.66
N GLY A 422 -20.44 -30.86 -12.58
CA GLY A 422 -21.76 -30.20 -12.52
C GLY A 422 -22.76 -30.93 -11.63
N ALA A 423 -22.42 -31.13 -10.36
CA ALA A 423 -23.35 -31.65 -9.36
C ALA A 423 -22.99 -31.13 -7.95
N LEU A 424 -23.13 -29.82 -7.72
CA LEU A 424 -23.12 -29.25 -6.34
C LEU A 424 -23.86 -27.90 -6.20
N ALA A 425 -24.58 -27.41 -7.22
CA ALA A 425 -25.19 -26.07 -7.18
C ALA A 425 -26.74 -26.03 -7.18
N ALA A 426 -27.44 -27.18 -7.14
CA ALA A 426 -28.91 -27.21 -7.19
C ALA A 426 -29.62 -27.63 -5.89
N LEU A 427 -28.88 -27.84 -4.79
CA LEU A 427 -29.47 -28.16 -3.46
C LEU A 427 -29.41 -26.99 -2.45
N GLY A 428 -28.70 -25.91 -2.76
CA GLY A 428 -28.57 -24.75 -1.87
C GLY A 428 -29.72 -23.73 -1.95
N ALA A 429 -30.33 -23.56 -3.13
CA ALA A 429 -31.31 -22.49 -3.36
C ALA A 429 -32.72 -22.81 -2.82
N ALA A 430 -33.08 -24.08 -2.65
CA ALA A 430 -34.40 -24.48 -2.13
C ALA A 430 -34.50 -24.41 -0.60
N LEU A 431 -33.38 -24.45 0.14
CA LEU A 431 -33.37 -24.45 1.61
C LEU A 431 -33.46 -23.03 2.21
N LEU A 432 -32.99 -22.01 1.49
CA LEU A 432 -33.03 -20.60 1.91
C LEU A 432 -34.43 -19.98 1.75
N LEU A 433 -35.20 -20.39 0.74
CA LEU A 433 -36.58 -19.92 0.53
C LEU A 433 -37.59 -20.50 1.54
N ALA A 434 -37.29 -21.65 2.16
CA ALA A 434 -38.14 -22.25 3.19
C ALA A 434 -37.95 -21.58 4.58
N LEU A 435 -36.74 -21.09 4.89
CA LEU A 435 -36.42 -20.47 6.18
C LEU A 435 -36.94 -19.03 6.30
N CYS A 436 -37.08 -18.30 5.18
CA CYS A 436 -37.67 -16.96 5.17
C CYS A 436 -39.20 -16.95 5.35
N ARG A 437 -39.91 -18.06 5.10
CA ARG A 437 -41.37 -18.17 5.32
C ARG A 437 -41.77 -18.56 6.76
N ALA A 438 -40.85 -18.98 7.61
CA ALA A 438 -41.14 -19.41 8.98
C ALA A 438 -41.00 -18.32 10.05
N ARG A 439 -40.42 -17.15 9.71
CA ARG A 439 -40.12 -16.09 10.70
C ARG A 439 -41.16 -14.98 10.82
N SER A 440 -42.27 -15.03 10.05
CA SER A 440 -43.32 -13.99 10.05
C SER A 440 -44.61 -14.35 10.79
N ARG A 441 -44.69 -15.47 11.51
CA ARG A 441 -45.86 -15.80 12.36
C ARG A 441 -45.43 -15.97 13.82
N GLY A 442 -45.68 -14.95 14.64
CA GLY A 442 -45.50 -15.06 16.09
C GLY A 442 -45.36 -13.74 16.85
N LYS A 443 -46.19 -12.73 16.58
CA LYS A 443 -46.55 -11.70 17.58
C LYS A 443 -48.01 -11.92 17.96
N HIS A 444 -48.28 -12.18 19.25
CA HIS A 444 -49.39 -11.64 20.06
C HIS A 444 -49.71 -12.55 21.26
N ALA A 445 -49.47 -12.05 22.49
CA ALA A 445 -50.37 -12.12 23.64
C ALA A 445 -49.77 -11.32 24.82
N ARG A 446 -50.62 -10.56 25.51
CA ARG A 446 -50.37 -9.54 26.53
C ARG A 446 -50.40 -10.11 27.98
N GLU A 447 -49.65 -9.43 28.87
CA GLU A 447 -49.96 -9.01 30.29
C GLU A 447 -50.23 -10.05 31.42
N PRO A 448 -50.19 -9.67 32.74
CA PRO A 448 -49.46 -8.58 33.44
C PRO A 448 -48.84 -8.94 34.85
N LEU A 449 -48.15 -7.97 35.46
CA LEU A 449 -48.06 -7.61 36.92
C LEU A 449 -47.45 -8.57 37.98
N LEU A 450 -46.39 -8.13 38.70
CA LEU A 450 -46.40 -7.72 40.13
C LEU A 450 -44.99 -7.55 40.76
N SER A 451 -44.92 -6.55 41.66
CA SER A 451 -43.91 -6.09 42.64
C SER A 451 -42.57 -5.57 42.14
#